data_AF-A0AAT9H026-F1
#
_entry.id   AF-A0AAT9H026-F1
#
_cell.length_a   1.000
_cell.length_b   1.000
_cell.length_c   1.000
_cell.angle_alpha   90.00
_cell.angle_beta   90.00
_cell.angle_gamma   90.00
#
_symmetry.space_group_name_H-M   'P 1'
#
loop_
_entity.id
_entity.type
_entity.pdbx_description
1 polymer ?
#
loop_
_entity_poly.entity_id
_entity_poly.type
_entity_poly.pdbx_seq_one_letter_code
_entity_poly.pdbx_strand_id
1 'polypeptide(L)'
;MKKYIVFALIFFFSVSYIKAQIRTKDTLFFNIDPYYSISPTITPNLSNRTYPEAVEAHKEQIKHTQTNGYIYFIGNGYLTKNLKPRKVLSIKDYIENRKFYLDGKYNKIVDKWKLRDSLTNKYKIYFVHGDEFIEPRYLEYNSYYPMGKGENAIVNKVKDTLYFKLDKKYIRTYAQIPDHFYLSDSGNASTSGTFFLRKVQTSNPVKPEKVLSIEKFVHSSRFYNKDKTQKLNDYELAEYLSNYILFLVPDTKMDYILVEPGFVIE
;
A
#
# COMPACT_ATOMS: atom_id res chain seq x y z
N MET A 1 18.43 -53.91 -2.48
CA MET A 1 17.60 -53.51 -1.31
C MET A 1 18.05 -52.20 -0.66
N LYS A 2 19.31 -52.04 -0.20
CA LYS A 2 19.77 -50.79 0.47
C LYS A 2 19.55 -49.48 -0.31
N LYS A 3 19.75 -49.46 -1.64
CA LYS A 3 19.52 -48.25 -2.46
C LYS A 3 18.04 -47.82 -2.50
N TYR A 4 17.10 -48.76 -2.53
CA TYR A 4 15.66 -48.44 -2.56
C TYR A 4 15.17 -47.88 -1.21
N ILE A 5 15.77 -48.31 -0.09
CA ILE A 5 15.45 -47.79 1.25
C ILE A 5 15.89 -46.32 1.36
N VAL A 6 17.05 -45.95 0.81
CA VAL A 6 17.53 -44.55 0.80
C VAL A 6 16.63 -43.66 -0.06
N PHE A 7 16.20 -44.13 -1.24
CA PHE A 7 15.25 -43.39 -2.08
C PHE A 7 13.88 -43.23 -1.42
N ALA A 8 13.37 -44.27 -0.74
CA ALA A 8 12.12 -44.18 0.01
C ALA A 8 12.20 -43.17 1.17
N LEU A 9 13.34 -43.12 1.88
CA LEU A 9 13.59 -42.16 2.96
C LEU A 9 13.65 -40.72 2.42
N ILE A 10 14.38 -40.46 1.33
CA ILE A 10 14.46 -39.12 0.71
C ILE A 10 13.06 -38.65 0.26
N PHE A 11 12.26 -39.55 -0.32
CA PHE A 11 10.89 -39.24 -0.74
C PHE A 11 9.97 -38.97 0.46
N PHE A 12 10.14 -39.70 1.57
CA PHE A 12 9.38 -39.45 2.79
C PHE A 12 9.71 -38.10 3.42
N PHE A 13 10.99 -37.73 3.46
CA PHE A 13 11.43 -36.44 3.98
C PHE A 13 11.03 -35.28 3.07
N SER A 14 11.03 -35.45 1.74
CA SER A 14 10.58 -34.40 0.81
C SER A 14 9.07 -34.16 0.89
N VAL A 15 8.25 -35.21 1.01
CA VAL A 15 6.79 -35.06 1.20
C VAL A 15 6.46 -34.44 2.56
N SER A 16 7.20 -34.81 3.61
CA SER A 16 7.04 -34.23 4.95
C SER A 16 7.43 -32.75 4.96
N TYR A 17 8.50 -32.38 4.24
CA TYR A 17 8.95 -31.00 4.08
C TYR A 17 7.91 -30.15 3.31
N ILE A 18 7.33 -30.68 2.23
CA ILE A 18 6.26 -30.00 1.46
C ILE A 18 5.02 -29.79 2.33
N LYS A 19 4.60 -30.80 3.13
CA LYS A 19 3.47 -30.65 4.06
C LYS A 19 3.75 -29.67 5.20
N ALA A 20 4.98 -29.64 5.72
CA ALA A 20 5.39 -28.67 6.76
C ALA A 20 5.49 -27.23 6.23
N GLN A 21 5.76 -27.05 4.93
CA GLN A 21 5.73 -25.74 4.27
C GLN A 21 4.30 -25.20 4.08
N ILE A 22 3.28 -26.06 4.01
CA ILE A 22 1.87 -25.64 4.05
C ILE A 22 1.47 -25.45 5.52
N ARG A 23 1.99 -24.42 6.17
CA ARG A 23 1.47 -23.98 7.47
C ARG A 23 0.05 -23.47 7.25
N THR A 24 -0.94 -24.15 7.82
CA THR A 24 -2.29 -23.60 7.93
C THR A 24 -2.21 -22.32 8.75
N LYS A 25 -2.57 -21.19 8.13
CA LYS A 25 -2.61 -19.89 8.81
C LYS A 25 -3.53 -19.98 10.02
N ASP A 26 -3.14 -19.36 11.13
CA ASP A 26 -4.03 -19.17 12.27
C ASP A 26 -5.25 -18.35 11.82
N THR A 27 -6.41 -18.61 12.44
CA THR A 27 -7.65 -17.92 12.11
C THR A 27 -7.94 -16.78 13.09
N LEU A 28 -8.16 -15.58 12.58
CA LEU A 28 -8.67 -14.44 13.34
C LEU A 28 -10.11 -14.11 12.95
N PHE A 29 -10.88 -13.67 13.94
CA PHE A 29 -12.27 -13.27 13.76
C PHE A 29 -12.42 -11.81 14.15
N PHE A 30 -13.14 -11.05 13.33
CA PHE A 30 -13.40 -9.63 13.54
C PHE A 30 -14.89 -9.33 13.54
N ASN A 31 -15.32 -8.36 14.35
CA ASN A 31 -16.65 -7.79 14.22
C ASN A 31 -16.76 -7.06 12.86
N ILE A 32 -17.95 -7.10 12.27
CA ILE A 32 -18.25 -6.24 11.12
C ILE A 32 -18.23 -4.79 11.56
N ASP A 33 -17.57 -3.97 10.76
CA ASP A 33 -17.59 -2.52 10.87
C ASP A 33 -17.88 -1.93 9.48
N PRO A 34 -18.96 -1.16 9.29
CA PRO A 34 -19.37 -0.66 7.98
C PRO A 34 -18.34 0.30 7.35
N TYR A 35 -17.39 0.85 8.13
CA TYR A 35 -16.35 1.74 7.61
C TYR A 35 -15.06 1.01 7.19
N TYR A 36 -14.94 -0.29 7.50
CA TYR A 36 -13.78 -1.12 7.14
C TYR A 36 -14.13 -2.38 6.33
N SER A 37 -15.36 -2.87 6.43
CA SER A 37 -15.80 -4.11 5.79
C SER A 37 -16.91 -3.84 4.78
N ILE A 38 -16.69 -4.28 3.54
CA ILE A 38 -17.70 -4.22 2.47
C ILE A 38 -17.90 -5.64 1.99
N SER A 39 -18.95 -6.30 2.44
CA SER A 39 -19.37 -7.50 1.73
C SER A 39 -20.35 -7.08 0.64
N PRO A 40 -20.20 -7.48 -0.63
CA PRO A 40 -21.24 -7.27 -1.65
C PRO A 40 -22.59 -7.86 -1.24
N THR A 41 -22.59 -8.83 -0.33
CA THR A 41 -23.80 -9.44 0.25
C THR A 41 -24.39 -8.70 1.45
N ILE A 42 -23.71 -7.70 2.02
CA ILE A 42 -24.16 -6.97 3.24
C ILE A 42 -24.20 -5.46 3.02
N THR A 43 -23.30 -4.91 2.22
CA THR A 43 -23.15 -3.48 1.96
C THR A 43 -23.44 -3.21 0.49
N PRO A 44 -24.31 -2.23 0.16
CA PRO A 44 -24.65 -1.90 -1.23
C PRO A 44 -23.39 -1.55 -2.04
N ASN A 45 -23.41 -1.92 -3.32
CA ASN A 45 -22.33 -1.62 -4.24
C ASN A 45 -22.03 -0.11 -4.27
N LEU A 46 -20.83 0.28 -3.85
CA LEU A 46 -20.38 1.67 -3.82
C LEU A 46 -20.28 2.31 -5.21
N SER A 47 -20.23 1.51 -6.29
CA SER A 47 -20.05 1.99 -7.66
C SER A 47 -21.25 2.76 -8.22
N ASN A 48 -22.42 2.68 -7.59
CA ASN A 48 -23.66 3.27 -8.12
C ASN A 48 -24.06 4.59 -7.45
N ARG A 49 -23.19 5.15 -6.59
CA ARG A 49 -23.47 6.41 -5.90
C ARG A 49 -23.34 7.60 -6.84
N THR A 50 -24.29 8.52 -6.74
CA THR A 50 -24.14 9.86 -7.31
C THR A 50 -22.98 10.59 -6.63
N TYR A 51 -22.44 11.61 -7.30
CA TYR A 51 -21.35 12.41 -6.74
C TYR A 51 -21.66 12.99 -5.34
N PRO A 52 -22.84 13.58 -5.08
CA PRO A 52 -23.19 14.05 -3.73
C PRO A 52 -23.21 12.94 -2.67
N GLU A 53 -23.73 11.76 -3.01
CA GLU A 53 -23.75 10.61 -2.09
C GLU A 53 -22.34 10.10 -1.78
N ALA A 54 -21.44 10.12 -2.76
CA ALA A 54 -20.03 9.77 -2.56
C ALA A 54 -19.33 10.76 -1.63
N VAL A 55 -19.59 12.07 -1.80
CA VAL A 55 -19.07 13.13 -0.94
C VAL A 55 -19.56 12.99 0.50
N GLU A 56 -20.85 12.72 0.72
CA GLU A 56 -21.38 12.60 2.07
C GLU A 56 -20.86 11.34 2.77
N ALA A 57 -20.80 10.21 2.05
CA ALA A 57 -20.17 9.00 2.57
C ALA A 57 -18.69 9.21 2.93
N HIS A 58 -17.96 10.00 2.15
CA HIS A 58 -16.59 10.37 2.45
C HIS A 58 -16.48 11.13 3.77
N LYS A 59 -17.34 12.14 3.98
CA LYS A 59 -17.37 12.90 5.24
C LYS A 59 -17.71 12.02 6.43
N GLU A 60 -18.69 11.13 6.29
CA GLU A 60 -19.04 10.17 7.34
C GLU A 60 -17.85 9.26 7.67
N GLN A 61 -17.14 8.74 6.66
CA GLN A 61 -15.96 7.92 6.92
C GLN A 61 -14.85 8.68 7.64
N ILE A 62 -14.61 9.95 7.30
CA ILE A 62 -13.66 10.80 8.04
C ILE A 62 -14.10 11.01 9.50
N LYS A 63 -15.40 11.13 9.78
CA LYS A 63 -15.90 11.28 11.15
C LYS A 63 -15.68 10.04 11.99
N HIS A 64 -15.81 8.85 11.38
CA HIS A 64 -15.79 7.57 12.09
C HIS A 64 -14.40 6.90 12.14
N THR A 65 -13.49 7.27 11.23
CA THR A 65 -12.13 6.76 11.16
C THR A 65 -11.10 7.85 11.45
N GLN A 66 -9.97 7.47 12.04
CA GLN A 66 -8.81 8.34 12.25
C GLN A 66 -7.82 8.28 11.09
N THR A 67 -8.20 7.64 9.97
CA THR A 67 -7.33 7.38 8.83
C THR A 67 -7.56 8.37 7.69
N ASN A 68 -6.50 8.71 6.96
CA ASN A 68 -6.56 9.54 5.75
C ASN A 68 -6.75 8.69 4.48
N GLY A 69 -7.68 7.74 4.52
CA GLY A 69 -7.99 6.88 3.40
C GLY A 69 -9.07 5.86 3.71
N TYR A 70 -9.45 5.16 2.66
CA TYR A 70 -10.42 4.08 2.65
C TYR A 70 -9.73 2.75 2.83
N ILE A 71 -10.25 1.92 3.74
CA ILE A 71 -9.81 0.53 3.90
C ILE A 71 -11.04 -0.35 3.75
N TYR A 72 -11.01 -1.27 2.80
CA TYR A 72 -12.14 -2.15 2.56
C TYR A 72 -11.68 -3.60 2.49
N PHE A 73 -12.28 -4.44 3.33
CA PHE A 73 -12.23 -5.88 3.18
C PHE A 73 -13.42 -6.31 2.35
N ILE A 74 -13.15 -6.80 1.14
CA ILE A 74 -14.20 -7.19 0.21
C ILE A 74 -14.47 -8.68 0.34
N GLY A 75 -15.70 -9.02 0.76
CA GLY A 75 -16.16 -10.39 0.95
C GLY A 75 -16.03 -11.24 -0.31
N ASN A 76 -15.76 -12.54 -0.15
CA ASN A 76 -15.68 -13.48 -1.27
C ASN A 76 -17.05 -13.91 -1.84
N GLY A 77 -18.15 -13.43 -1.25
CA GLY A 77 -19.52 -13.76 -1.66
C GLY A 77 -20.10 -15.03 -1.01
N TYR A 78 -19.33 -15.71 -0.17
CA TYR A 78 -19.76 -16.94 0.51
C TYR A 78 -19.86 -16.74 2.03
N LEU A 79 -20.92 -17.30 2.62
CA LEU A 79 -21.15 -17.28 4.05
C LEU A 79 -20.77 -18.66 4.63
N THR A 80 -19.75 -18.67 5.47
CA THR A 80 -19.37 -19.87 6.23
C THR A 80 -20.23 -19.98 7.48
N LYS A 81 -20.61 -21.20 7.87
CA LYS A 81 -21.40 -21.48 9.08
C LYS A 81 -20.63 -22.38 10.04
N ASN A 82 -21.12 -22.50 11.26
CA ASN A 82 -20.63 -23.44 12.28
C ASN A 82 -19.18 -23.18 12.76
N LEU A 83 -18.63 -21.98 12.54
CA LEU A 83 -17.39 -21.57 13.19
C LEU A 83 -17.68 -21.17 14.64
N LYS A 84 -16.76 -21.49 15.54
CA LYS A 84 -16.88 -21.19 16.98
C LYS A 84 -15.71 -20.30 17.41
N PRO A 85 -15.76 -18.98 17.13
CA PRO A 85 -14.66 -18.09 17.47
C PRO A 85 -14.45 -18.05 18.98
N ARG A 86 -13.21 -18.27 19.43
CA ARG A 86 -12.86 -18.10 20.86
C ARG A 86 -12.78 -16.64 21.26
N LYS A 87 -12.41 -15.78 20.32
CA LYS A 87 -12.26 -14.34 20.49
C LYS A 87 -12.62 -13.65 19.19
N VAL A 88 -13.41 -12.60 19.29
CA VAL A 88 -13.74 -11.70 18.19
C VAL A 88 -13.09 -10.35 18.47
N LEU A 89 -12.36 -9.82 17.49
CA LEU A 89 -11.58 -8.59 17.59
C LEU A 89 -12.31 -7.42 16.93
N SER A 90 -11.99 -6.20 17.33
CA SER A 90 -12.37 -5.00 16.59
C SER A 90 -11.42 -4.79 15.40
N ILE A 91 -11.93 -4.73 14.17
CA ILE A 91 -11.10 -4.44 12.99
C ILE A 91 -10.56 -3.01 13.02
N LYS A 92 -11.37 -2.08 13.52
CA LYS A 92 -10.99 -0.69 13.75
C LYS A 92 -9.78 -0.61 14.69
N ASP A 93 -9.88 -1.18 15.90
CA ASP A 93 -8.78 -1.11 16.88
C ASP A 93 -7.52 -1.83 16.39
N TYR A 94 -7.69 -2.87 15.57
CA TYR A 94 -6.57 -3.56 14.96
C TYR A 94 -5.83 -2.64 13.99
N ILE A 95 -6.56 -2.00 13.06
CA ILE A 95 -5.97 -1.22 11.96
C ILE A 95 -5.54 0.19 12.40
N GLU A 96 -6.30 0.84 13.27
CA GLU A 96 -6.03 2.19 13.78
C GLU A 96 -4.90 2.22 14.82
N ASN A 97 -3.92 1.35 14.63
CA ASN A 97 -2.66 1.33 15.36
C ASN A 97 -1.56 1.93 14.47
N ARG A 98 -0.78 2.88 15.01
CA ARG A 98 0.32 3.56 14.29
C ARG A 98 1.28 2.61 13.57
N LYS A 99 1.43 1.36 14.02
CA LYS A 99 2.27 0.35 13.36
C LYS A 99 1.88 0.08 11.89
N PHE A 100 0.63 0.35 11.52
CA PHE A 100 0.12 0.12 10.17
C PHE A 100 0.10 1.37 9.30
N TYR A 101 0.52 2.51 9.82
CA TYR A 101 0.46 3.75 9.06
C TYR A 101 1.74 3.88 8.20
N LEU A 102 1.64 4.67 7.14
CA LEU A 102 2.83 5.12 6.43
C LEU A 102 3.79 5.81 7.40
N ASP A 103 5.07 5.68 7.11
CA ASP A 103 6.10 6.26 7.97
C ASP A 103 5.98 7.78 8.01
N GLY A 104 6.42 8.36 9.14
CA GLY A 104 6.34 9.78 9.38
C GLY A 104 5.54 10.14 10.62
N LYS A 105 5.53 11.43 10.96
CA LYS A 105 4.99 11.94 12.22
C LYS A 105 3.50 12.22 12.10
N TYR A 106 3.04 12.66 10.94
CA TYR A 106 1.70 13.20 10.75
C TYR A 106 0.82 12.35 9.83
N ASN A 107 1.40 11.44 9.06
CA ASN A 107 0.71 10.57 8.12
C ASN A 107 -0.32 9.74 8.85
N LYS A 108 -1.58 9.84 8.42
CA LYS A 108 -2.70 9.00 8.88
C LYS A 108 -3.15 8.00 7.82
N ILE A 109 -2.36 7.87 6.77
CA ILE A 109 -2.59 6.95 5.65
C ILE A 109 -2.12 5.56 6.11
N VAL A 110 -2.98 4.55 5.98
CA VAL A 110 -2.62 3.17 6.33
C VAL A 110 -1.79 2.58 5.20
N ASP A 111 -0.63 2.05 5.55
CA ASP A 111 0.22 1.32 4.63
C ASP A 111 -0.41 -0.06 4.37
N LYS A 112 -1.08 -0.16 3.22
CA LYS A 112 -1.76 -1.39 2.77
C LYS A 112 -0.84 -2.61 2.80
N TRP A 113 0.46 -2.40 2.57
CA TRP A 113 1.44 -3.47 2.53
C TRP A 113 1.81 -3.95 3.92
N LYS A 114 2.05 -3.05 4.88
CA LYS A 114 2.27 -3.41 6.29
C LYS A 114 1.06 -4.16 6.86
N LEU A 115 -0.15 -3.70 6.53
CA LEU A 115 -1.38 -4.34 6.94
C LEU A 115 -1.52 -5.73 6.30
N ARG A 116 -1.30 -5.86 4.99
CA ARG A 116 -1.35 -7.15 4.28
C ARG A 116 -0.39 -8.16 4.89
N ASP A 117 0.86 -7.77 5.13
CA ASP A 117 1.89 -8.66 5.66
C ASP A 117 1.58 -9.14 7.08
N SER A 118 1.02 -8.25 7.90
CA SER A 118 0.71 -8.56 9.30
C SER A 118 -0.63 -9.26 9.49
N LEU A 119 -1.56 -9.11 8.55
CA LEU A 119 -2.92 -9.61 8.65
C LEU A 119 -3.20 -10.71 7.63
N THR A 120 -3.48 -10.38 6.38
CA THR A 120 -4.00 -11.35 5.39
C THR A 120 -2.95 -12.34 4.87
N ASN A 121 -1.67 -11.96 4.88
CA ASN A 121 -0.58 -12.89 4.56
C ASN A 121 -0.29 -13.85 5.72
N LYS A 122 -0.54 -13.43 6.96
CA LYS A 122 -0.22 -14.21 8.16
C LYS A 122 -1.38 -15.05 8.69
N TYR A 123 -2.60 -14.53 8.58
CA TYR A 123 -3.80 -15.12 9.17
C TYR A 123 -4.85 -15.41 8.10
N LYS A 124 -5.66 -16.45 8.33
CA LYS A 124 -6.99 -16.55 7.72
C LYS A 124 -7.91 -15.64 8.53
N ILE A 125 -8.72 -14.81 7.88
CA ILE A 125 -9.57 -13.86 8.59
C ILE A 125 -11.05 -14.06 8.23
N TYR A 126 -11.93 -13.87 9.21
CA TYR A 126 -13.37 -13.88 9.04
C TYR A 126 -14.00 -12.67 9.72
N PHE A 127 -14.99 -12.06 9.07
CA PHE A 127 -15.89 -11.09 9.69
C PHE A 127 -17.14 -11.82 10.20
N VAL A 128 -17.55 -11.53 11.43
CA VAL A 128 -18.66 -12.19 12.12
C VAL A 128 -19.97 -11.45 11.84
N HIS A 129 -20.96 -12.17 11.33
CA HIS A 129 -22.32 -11.70 11.05
C HIS A 129 -23.35 -12.65 11.67
N GLY A 130 -23.63 -12.48 12.96
CA GLY A 130 -24.43 -13.45 13.72
C GLY A 130 -23.76 -14.82 13.72
N ASP A 131 -24.47 -15.84 13.22
CA ASP A 131 -23.96 -17.22 13.09
C ASP A 131 -23.24 -17.49 11.75
N GLU A 132 -23.14 -16.47 10.90
CA GLU A 132 -22.52 -16.53 9.59
C GLU A 132 -21.19 -15.76 9.57
N PHE A 133 -20.25 -16.22 8.74
CA PHE A 133 -18.89 -15.70 8.70
C PHE A 133 -18.47 -15.38 7.26
N ILE A 134 -17.90 -14.20 7.07
CA ILE A 134 -17.49 -13.70 5.76
C ILE A 134 -15.98 -13.75 5.67
N GLU A 135 -15.48 -14.52 4.72
CA GLU A 135 -14.06 -14.51 4.37
C GLU A 135 -13.82 -13.42 3.31
N PRO A 136 -12.89 -12.48 3.52
CA PRO A 136 -12.57 -11.49 2.51
C PRO A 136 -11.72 -12.11 1.41
N ARG A 137 -12.04 -11.77 0.16
CA ARG A 137 -11.27 -12.13 -1.03
C ARG A 137 -10.07 -11.20 -1.23
N TYR A 138 -10.24 -9.91 -0.98
CA TYR A 138 -9.19 -8.92 -1.14
C TYR A 138 -9.33 -7.76 -0.15
N LEU A 139 -8.19 -7.12 0.11
CA LEU A 139 -8.06 -5.88 0.86
C LEU A 139 -7.82 -4.76 -0.14
N GLU A 140 -8.70 -3.77 -0.14
CA GLU A 140 -8.54 -2.56 -0.91
C GLU A 140 -8.14 -1.41 0.02
N TYR A 141 -7.19 -0.59 -0.43
CA TYR A 141 -6.80 0.61 0.28
C TYR A 141 -6.61 1.74 -0.71
N ASN A 142 -7.30 2.86 -0.48
CA ASN A 142 -7.16 4.05 -1.29
C ASN A 142 -6.95 5.25 -0.37
N SER A 143 -5.91 6.05 -0.58
CA SER A 143 -5.83 7.36 0.06
C SER A 143 -7.04 8.21 -0.33
N TYR A 144 -7.45 9.16 0.51
CA TYR A 144 -8.49 10.09 0.10
C TYR A 144 -8.04 10.87 -1.13
N TYR A 145 -8.70 10.64 -2.27
CA TYR A 145 -8.47 11.46 -3.45
C TYR A 145 -9.20 12.79 -3.28
N PRO A 146 -8.62 13.92 -3.76
CA PRO A 146 -9.35 15.16 -3.89
C PRO A 146 -10.67 14.92 -4.63
N MET A 147 -11.80 15.03 -3.92
CA MET A 147 -13.13 14.99 -4.53
C MET A 147 -13.67 16.40 -4.68
N GLY A 148 -13.92 16.82 -5.92
CA GLY A 148 -14.49 18.13 -6.26
C GLY A 148 -13.50 19.13 -6.86
N LYS A 149 -13.96 20.37 -7.04
CA LYS A 149 -13.17 21.52 -7.53
C LYS A 149 -13.41 22.74 -6.64
N GLY A 150 -12.41 23.62 -6.53
CA GLY A 150 -12.51 24.86 -5.75
C GLY A 150 -12.60 24.63 -4.24
N GLU A 151 -13.29 25.52 -3.54
CA GLU A 151 -13.38 25.54 -2.06
C GLU A 151 -14.10 24.31 -1.46
N ASN A 152 -14.87 23.58 -2.26
CA ASN A 152 -15.57 22.37 -1.85
C ASN A 152 -14.75 21.08 -2.02
N ALA A 153 -13.50 21.18 -2.48
CA ALA A 153 -12.65 20.02 -2.68
C ALA A 153 -12.31 19.34 -1.34
N ILE A 154 -12.66 18.07 -1.18
CA ILE A 154 -12.19 17.27 -0.05
C ILE A 154 -10.76 16.83 -0.35
N VAL A 155 -9.80 17.65 0.04
CA VAL A 155 -8.37 17.35 -0.11
C VAL A 155 -7.88 16.45 1.03
N ASN A 156 -7.00 15.50 0.72
CA ASN A 156 -6.25 14.79 1.75
C ASN A 156 -5.30 15.77 2.45
N LYS A 157 -5.63 16.16 3.68
CA LYS A 157 -5.04 17.34 4.31
C LYS A 157 -3.65 17.11 4.92
N VAL A 158 -3.22 15.86 5.13
CA VAL A 158 -2.00 15.59 5.91
C VAL A 158 -1.20 14.45 5.29
N LYS A 159 -0.13 14.83 4.60
CA LYS A 159 0.95 13.96 4.13
C LYS A 159 2.24 14.36 4.85
N ASP A 160 3.06 13.39 5.24
CA ASP A 160 4.43 13.69 5.64
C ASP A 160 5.29 14.07 4.43
N THR A 161 6.36 14.80 4.71
CA THR A 161 7.32 15.25 3.69
C THR A 161 8.56 14.36 3.70
N LEU A 162 8.94 13.87 2.52
CA LEU A 162 10.22 13.19 2.31
C LEU A 162 11.15 14.10 1.52
N TYR A 163 12.37 14.24 2.03
CA TYR A 163 13.44 14.98 1.39
C TYR A 163 14.48 14.00 0.88
N PHE A 164 14.66 13.94 -0.43
CA PHE A 164 15.67 13.12 -1.08
C PHE A 164 16.80 14.00 -1.61
N LYS A 165 18.04 13.56 -1.42
CA LYS A 165 19.17 14.18 -2.10
C LYS A 165 19.00 14.02 -3.61
N LEU A 166 19.21 15.11 -4.37
CA LEU A 166 19.32 15.06 -5.83
C LEU A 166 20.65 14.42 -6.23
N ASP A 167 20.68 13.09 -6.28
CA ASP A 167 21.86 12.33 -6.68
C ASP A 167 21.90 12.17 -8.20
N LYS A 168 22.72 12.98 -8.87
CA LYS A 168 22.89 12.96 -10.34
C LYS A 168 23.48 11.64 -10.88
N LYS A 169 24.02 10.77 -10.04
CA LYS A 169 24.49 9.43 -10.47
C LYS A 169 23.33 8.46 -10.60
N TYR A 170 22.33 8.59 -9.74
CA TYR A 170 21.17 7.70 -9.71
C TYR A 170 19.98 8.26 -10.49
N ILE A 171 19.80 9.57 -10.46
CA ILE A 171 18.74 10.30 -11.14
C ILE A 171 19.24 10.79 -12.51
N ARG A 172 18.51 10.43 -13.56
CA ARG A 172 18.73 10.85 -14.94
C ARG A 172 17.72 11.93 -15.32
N THR A 173 18.15 12.85 -16.17
CA THR A 173 17.32 13.90 -16.77
C THR A 173 17.57 13.93 -18.27
N TYR A 174 16.55 14.26 -19.06
CA TYR A 174 16.68 14.37 -20.50
C TYR A 174 16.45 15.81 -20.94
N ALA A 175 17.25 16.32 -21.88
CA ALA A 175 17.15 17.70 -22.36
C ALA A 175 15.78 17.98 -23.02
N GLN A 176 15.18 16.96 -23.63
CA GLN A 176 13.88 17.03 -24.30
C GLN A 176 12.71 17.13 -23.30
N ILE A 177 12.90 16.63 -22.08
CA ILE A 177 11.87 16.61 -21.02
C ILE A 177 12.52 17.03 -19.70
N PRO A 178 12.95 18.29 -19.57
CA PRO A 178 13.83 18.75 -18.49
C PRO A 178 13.16 18.74 -17.10
N ASP A 179 11.84 18.71 -17.06
CA ASP A 179 11.06 18.67 -15.82
C ASP A 179 10.82 17.25 -15.30
N HIS A 180 11.38 16.21 -15.94
CA HIS A 180 11.25 14.82 -15.50
C HIS A 180 12.59 14.26 -15.02
N PHE A 181 12.55 13.65 -13.84
CA PHE A 181 13.68 12.98 -13.20
C PHE A 181 13.41 11.48 -13.16
N TYR A 182 14.27 10.69 -13.80
CA TYR A 182 14.13 9.24 -13.94
C TYR A 182 15.13 8.52 -13.05
N LEU A 183 14.73 7.37 -12.49
CA LEU A 183 15.64 6.55 -11.70
C LEU A 183 16.43 5.59 -12.60
N SER A 184 17.68 5.32 -12.26
CA SER A 184 18.52 4.42 -13.06
C SER A 184 18.06 2.96 -13.07
N ASP A 185 17.29 2.55 -12.05
CA ASP A 185 16.67 1.20 -11.98
C ASP A 185 15.25 1.14 -12.57
N SER A 186 14.69 2.27 -12.98
CA SER A 186 13.35 2.31 -13.57
C SER A 186 13.32 1.52 -14.87
N GLY A 187 12.18 0.88 -15.14
CA GLY A 187 11.93 0.19 -16.41
C GLY A 187 11.89 1.13 -17.62
N ASN A 188 11.74 0.53 -18.80
CA ASN A 188 11.46 1.25 -20.04
C ASN A 188 9.94 1.35 -20.27
N ALA A 189 9.48 2.52 -20.72
CA ALA A 189 8.08 2.87 -20.87
C ALA A 189 7.34 1.88 -21.79
N SER A 190 8.03 1.41 -22.83
CA SER A 190 7.47 0.52 -23.86
C SER A 190 7.29 -0.95 -23.44
N THR A 191 7.72 -1.36 -22.24
CA THR A 191 7.64 -2.79 -21.82
C THR A 191 6.89 -2.98 -20.51
N SER A 192 7.31 -2.25 -19.48
CA SER A 192 6.81 -2.42 -18.10
C SER A 192 6.36 -1.10 -17.48
N GLY A 193 6.41 -0.04 -18.27
CA GLY A 193 6.31 1.33 -17.82
C GLY A 193 7.58 1.85 -17.14
N THR A 194 7.57 3.15 -16.88
CA THR A 194 8.69 3.90 -16.31
C THR A 194 8.20 4.79 -15.19
N PHE A 195 8.87 4.71 -14.04
CA PHE A 195 8.72 5.65 -12.95
C PHE A 195 9.47 6.95 -13.24
N PHE A 196 8.88 8.08 -12.86
CA PHE A 196 9.56 9.37 -12.87
C PHE A 196 9.08 10.25 -11.71
N LEU A 197 9.88 11.26 -11.40
CA LEU A 197 9.47 12.40 -10.57
C LEU A 197 9.34 13.61 -11.50
N ARG A 198 8.17 14.23 -11.52
CA ARG A 198 7.90 15.43 -12.30
C ARG A 198 8.09 16.66 -11.42
N LYS A 199 8.87 17.63 -11.88
CA LYS A 199 9.00 18.94 -11.24
C LYS A 199 7.65 19.65 -11.23
N VAL A 200 7.27 20.14 -10.06
CA VAL A 200 6.12 21.02 -9.88
C VAL A 200 6.59 22.46 -9.79
N GLN A 201 7.47 22.75 -8.83
CA GLN A 201 8.00 24.09 -8.59
C GLN A 201 9.30 24.02 -7.79
N THR A 202 10.05 25.12 -7.77
CA THR A 202 11.13 25.34 -6.80
C THR A 202 10.56 26.06 -5.59
N SER A 203 11.06 25.70 -4.40
CA SER A 203 10.63 26.30 -3.14
C SER A 203 11.80 26.29 -2.17
N ASN A 204 11.77 27.20 -1.19
CA ASN A 204 12.74 27.26 -0.10
C ASN A 204 12.01 26.87 1.20
N PRO A 205 11.65 25.57 1.36
CA PRO A 205 10.98 25.12 2.56
C PRO A 205 11.91 25.23 3.77
N VAL A 206 11.32 25.10 4.95
CA VAL A 206 12.09 24.96 6.19
C VAL A 206 13.10 23.81 6.05
N LYS A 207 14.33 24.05 6.50
CA LYS A 207 15.42 23.06 6.44
C LYS A 207 14.96 21.73 7.08
N PRO A 208 15.10 20.59 6.38
CA PRO A 208 14.62 19.32 6.87
C PRO A 208 15.52 18.78 7.97
N GLU A 209 14.92 18.08 8.92
CA GLU A 209 15.64 17.33 9.94
C GLU A 209 16.49 16.21 9.33
N LYS A 210 15.97 15.58 8.26
CA LYS A 210 16.61 14.44 7.60
C LYS A 210 16.50 14.55 6.09
N VAL A 211 17.62 14.32 5.40
CA VAL A 211 17.67 14.15 3.94
C VAL A 211 18.11 12.72 3.64
N LEU A 212 17.31 12.02 2.83
CA LEU A 212 17.49 10.61 2.48
C LEU A 212 18.23 10.46 1.14
N SER A 213 18.92 9.34 0.96
CA SER A 213 19.35 8.91 -0.38
C SER A 213 18.19 8.17 -1.04
N ILE A 214 17.76 8.64 -2.22
CA ILE A 214 16.69 7.99 -2.98
C ILE A 214 17.08 6.58 -3.41
N GLU A 215 18.34 6.36 -3.82
CA GLU A 215 18.85 5.04 -4.20
C GLU A 215 18.72 4.05 -3.03
N LYS A 216 19.26 4.41 -1.86
CA LYS A 216 19.16 3.56 -0.67
C LYS A 216 17.71 3.32 -0.26
N PHE A 217 16.87 4.35 -0.34
CA PHE A 217 15.44 4.21 -0.05
C PHE A 217 14.80 3.18 -0.97
N VAL A 218 14.98 3.31 -2.28
CA VAL A 218 14.43 2.39 -3.30
C VAL A 218 14.97 0.98 -3.11
N HIS A 219 16.29 0.80 -2.99
CA HIS A 219 16.91 -0.53 -2.86
C HIS A 219 16.55 -1.25 -1.56
N SER A 220 16.23 -0.51 -0.49
CA SER A 220 15.74 -1.08 0.77
C SER A 220 14.23 -1.31 0.81
N SER A 221 13.51 -0.76 -0.17
CA SER A 221 12.05 -0.86 -0.24
C SER A 221 11.62 -2.23 -0.77
N ARG A 222 10.35 -2.59 -0.51
CA ARG A 222 9.74 -3.79 -1.11
C ARG A 222 9.57 -3.72 -2.62
N PHE A 223 9.68 -2.53 -3.20
CA PHE A 223 9.47 -2.29 -4.62
C PHE A 223 10.69 -2.70 -5.45
N TYR A 224 11.83 -2.93 -4.80
CA TYR A 224 13.06 -3.34 -5.47
C TYR A 224 13.42 -4.80 -5.16
N ASN A 225 13.73 -5.55 -6.21
CA ASN A 225 14.24 -6.90 -6.12
C ASN A 225 15.39 -7.09 -7.12
N LYS A 226 16.61 -7.17 -6.59
CA LYS A 226 17.84 -7.31 -7.38
C LYS A 226 17.89 -8.58 -8.24
N ASP A 227 17.13 -9.62 -7.87
CA ASP A 227 17.15 -10.94 -8.50
C ASP A 227 16.14 -11.04 -9.67
N LYS A 228 15.33 -9.99 -9.91
CA LYS A 228 14.42 -9.91 -11.06
C LYS A 228 15.05 -9.18 -12.24
N THR A 229 14.64 -9.54 -13.46
CA THR A 229 15.01 -8.82 -14.69
C THR A 229 14.57 -7.36 -14.62
N GLN A 230 13.29 -7.12 -14.33
CA GLN A 230 12.78 -5.80 -13.95
C GLN A 230 12.90 -5.67 -12.44
N LYS A 231 13.94 -4.97 -11.99
CA LYS A 231 14.30 -4.90 -10.56
C LYS A 231 13.33 -4.03 -9.77
N LEU A 232 12.86 -2.93 -10.37
CA LEU A 232 11.96 -1.98 -9.73
C LEU A 232 10.52 -2.20 -10.19
N ASN A 233 9.59 -2.27 -9.25
CA ASN A 233 8.16 -2.16 -9.51
C ASN A 233 7.77 -0.67 -9.57
N ASP A 234 7.87 -0.10 -10.77
CA ASP A 234 7.70 1.33 -11.03
C ASP A 234 6.31 1.86 -10.62
N TYR A 235 5.25 1.10 -10.94
CA TYR A 235 3.87 1.46 -10.59
C TYR A 235 3.65 1.50 -9.07
N GLU A 236 4.06 0.44 -8.35
CA GLU A 236 3.87 0.38 -6.90
C GLU A 236 4.71 1.43 -6.16
N LEU A 237 5.91 1.77 -6.67
CA LEU A 237 6.71 2.87 -6.12
C LEU A 237 6.02 4.22 -6.32
N ALA A 238 5.49 4.49 -7.52
CA ALA A 238 4.75 5.72 -7.81
C ALA A 238 3.52 5.86 -6.89
N GLU A 239 2.73 4.80 -6.79
CA GLU A 239 1.56 4.74 -5.92
C GLU A 239 1.95 5.00 -4.46
N TYR A 240 2.99 4.34 -3.95
CA TYR A 240 3.47 4.54 -2.58
C TYR A 240 3.90 5.98 -2.32
N LEU A 241 4.80 6.51 -3.17
CA LEU A 241 5.37 7.85 -2.99
C LEU A 241 4.33 8.95 -3.18
N SER A 242 3.23 8.71 -3.91
CA SER A 242 2.14 9.67 -4.08
C SER A 242 1.47 10.07 -2.75
N ASN A 243 1.66 9.26 -1.70
CA ASN A 243 1.15 9.52 -0.35
C ASN A 243 2.04 10.45 0.48
N TYR A 244 3.12 10.98 -0.09
CA TYR A 244 4.05 11.91 0.56
C TYR A 244 4.15 13.21 -0.22
N ILE A 245 4.60 14.28 0.45
CA ILE A 245 5.13 15.48 -0.21
C ILE A 245 6.61 15.21 -0.48
N LEU A 246 7.07 15.36 -1.71
CA LEU A 246 8.43 14.96 -2.10
C LEU A 246 9.25 16.17 -2.51
N PHE A 247 10.43 16.33 -1.90
CA PHE A 247 11.43 17.30 -2.34
C PHE A 247 12.70 16.59 -2.80
N LEU A 248 13.24 17.03 -3.94
CA LEU A 248 14.63 16.79 -4.31
C LEU A 248 15.48 17.97 -3.81
N VAL A 249 16.55 17.65 -3.09
CA VAL A 249 17.44 18.62 -2.44
C VAL A 249 18.77 18.65 -3.20
N PRO A 250 19.07 19.73 -3.95
CA PRO A 250 20.35 19.91 -4.62
C PRO A 250 21.50 20.08 -3.61
N ASP A 251 22.73 19.82 -4.06
CA ASP A 251 23.93 19.99 -3.23
C ASP A 251 24.12 21.44 -2.74
N THR A 252 23.64 22.42 -3.52
CA THR A 252 23.68 23.85 -3.15
C THR A 252 22.78 24.18 -1.95
N LYS A 253 21.76 23.33 -1.66
CA LYS A 253 20.77 23.49 -0.58
C LYS A 253 20.01 24.83 -0.56
N MET A 254 20.04 25.58 -1.65
CA MET A 254 19.39 26.89 -1.76
C MET A 254 17.94 26.74 -2.25
N ASP A 255 17.73 25.96 -3.32
CA ASP A 255 16.41 25.80 -3.97
C ASP A 255 15.97 24.34 -4.00
N TYR A 256 14.96 23.98 -3.21
CA TYR A 256 14.46 22.62 -3.17
C TYR A 256 13.45 22.46 -4.30
N ILE A 257 13.42 21.27 -4.90
CA ILE A 257 12.56 20.99 -6.04
C ILE A 257 11.39 20.16 -5.54
N LEU A 258 10.20 20.75 -5.47
CA LEU A 258 8.96 20.01 -5.22
C LEU A 258 8.68 19.14 -6.44
N VAL A 259 8.46 17.85 -6.21
CA VAL A 259 8.19 16.88 -7.26
C VAL A 259 6.97 16.04 -6.96
N GLU A 260 6.34 15.53 -8.01
CA GLU A 260 5.26 14.55 -7.95
C GLU A 260 5.73 13.23 -8.58
N PRO A 261 5.46 12.07 -7.95
CA PRO A 261 5.75 10.79 -8.56
C PRO A 261 4.75 10.51 -9.69
N GLY A 262 5.26 9.92 -10.76
CA GLY A 262 4.49 9.53 -11.92
C GLY A 262 4.94 8.17 -12.45
N PHE A 263 4.03 7.55 -13.20
CA PHE A 263 4.26 6.30 -13.90
C PHE A 263 3.59 6.40 -15.26
N VAL A 264 4.29 5.96 -16.31
CA VAL A 264 3.77 5.93 -17.68
C VAL A 264 4.07 4.58 -18.32
N ILE A 265 3.12 4.07 -19.09
CA ILE A 265 3.29 3.00 -20.07
C ILE A 265 2.96 3.62 -21.42
N GLU A 266 3.84 3.44 -22.40
CA GLU A 266 3.61 3.86 -23.79
C GLU A 266 3.06 2.72 -24.64
#